data_AF-A0A835SP30-F1
#
_entry.id   AF-A0A835SP30-F1
#
_cell.length_a   1.000
_cell.length_b   1.000
_cell.length_c   1.000
_cell.angle_alpha   90.00
_cell.angle_beta   90.00
_cell.angle_gamma   90.00
#
_symmetry.space_group_name_H-M   'P 1'
#
loop_
_entity.id
_entity.type
_entity.pdbx_description
1 polymer ?
#
loop_
_entity_poly.entity_id
_entity_poly.type
_entity_poly.pdbx_seq_one_letter_code
_entity_poly.pdbx_strand_id
1 'polypeptide(L)'
;MSDSAPTKVGAGLLICCEGSCLLLRRSEASGNPGTWGLPGGNADAADAGDLLDTAMREAREELGQLPAGLQVLGQVLTRRGKALQKRYTVFVAAIPGSSRAGYSPQLNDEHTDWRWTDLAHAAALAGGTHPLLHAANAAAAAAASAAAEAAEPGADNGAAPEPHHGHHGHGHAHGSPADAMAAELTAGAVAAAGPPPADMVLHPVVRILFGGGHAEALAAMLPPSVGSPVKAAQPPSS
;
A
#
# COMPACT_ATOMS: atom_id res chain seq x y z
N MET A 1 15.82 -28.11 -7.37
CA MET A 1 15.53 -27.98 -5.93
C MET A 1 14.03 -28.18 -5.78
N SER A 2 13.58 -29.25 -5.12
CA SER A 2 12.15 -29.51 -4.94
C SER A 2 11.57 -28.48 -3.96
N ASP A 3 10.63 -27.66 -4.43
CA ASP A 3 9.89 -26.70 -3.61
C ASP A 3 8.96 -27.52 -2.68
N SER A 4 9.44 -27.85 -1.48
CA SER A 4 8.63 -28.52 -0.46
C SER A 4 7.40 -27.67 -0.15
N ALA A 5 6.25 -28.32 0.06
CA ALA A 5 5.03 -27.64 0.44
C ALA A 5 5.27 -26.73 1.67
N PRO A 6 4.68 -25.51 1.70
CA PRO A 6 4.86 -24.59 2.81
C PRO A 6 4.29 -25.18 4.11
N THR A 7 5.05 -25.07 5.19
CA THR A 7 4.60 -25.54 6.53
C THR A 7 3.59 -24.59 7.19
N LYS A 8 3.52 -23.33 6.73
CA LYS A 8 2.51 -22.36 7.19
C LYS A 8 2.11 -21.44 6.03
N VAL A 9 0.81 -21.25 5.87
CA VAL A 9 0.19 -20.37 4.88
C VAL A 9 -0.69 -19.37 5.62
N GLY A 10 -0.64 -18.11 5.22
CA GLY A 10 -1.48 -17.06 5.75
C GLY A 10 -1.72 -15.97 4.72
N ALA A 11 -2.61 -15.04 5.06
CA ALA A 11 -2.95 -13.93 4.20
C ALA A 11 -3.38 -12.70 5.01
N GLY A 12 -3.28 -11.53 4.39
CA GLY A 12 -3.67 -10.27 5.00
C GLY A 12 -3.91 -9.17 3.98
N LEU A 13 -4.44 -8.04 4.44
CA LEU A 13 -4.78 -6.90 3.60
C LEU A 13 -3.79 -5.74 3.83
N LEU A 14 -3.22 -5.22 2.74
CA LEU A 14 -2.65 -3.88 2.71
C LEU A 14 -3.74 -2.93 2.23
N ILE A 15 -4.47 -2.31 3.17
CA ILE A 15 -5.53 -1.36 2.86
C ILE A 15 -4.90 0.03 2.68
N CYS A 16 -4.96 0.56 1.47
CA CYS A 16 -4.39 1.84 1.07
C CYS A 16 -5.47 2.90 0.86
N CYS A 17 -5.13 4.14 1.21
CA CYS A 17 -5.95 5.31 0.94
C CYS A 17 -5.06 6.55 0.98
N GLU A 18 -5.10 7.37 -0.07
CA GLU A 18 -4.44 8.69 -0.07
C GLU A 18 -3.00 8.66 0.42
N GLY A 19 -2.23 7.72 -0.12
CA GLY A 19 -0.81 7.58 0.18
C GLY A 19 -0.46 7.03 1.54
N SER A 20 -1.48 6.63 2.28
CA SER A 20 -1.33 5.93 3.55
C SER A 20 -1.79 4.48 3.43
N CYS A 21 -1.33 3.64 4.35
CA CYS A 21 -1.89 2.32 4.61
C CYS A 21 -2.33 2.17 6.06
N LEU A 22 -3.34 1.33 6.30
CA LEU A 22 -3.78 0.99 7.65
C LEU A 22 -2.86 -0.08 8.25
N LEU A 23 -2.34 0.19 9.44
CA LEU A 23 -1.53 -0.74 10.22
C LEU A 23 -2.05 -0.86 11.65
N LEU A 24 -1.93 -2.06 12.21
CA LEU A 24 -2.41 -2.41 13.55
C LEU A 24 -1.23 -2.72 14.46
N ARG A 25 -1.26 -2.19 15.68
CA ARG A 25 -0.27 -2.50 16.71
C ARG A 25 -0.68 -3.77 17.44
N ARG A 26 0.19 -4.77 17.41
CA ARG A 26 -0.06 -6.08 18.01
C ARG A 26 0.04 -6.01 19.55
N SER A 27 -0.89 -6.66 20.23
CA SER A 27 -0.94 -6.75 21.70
C SER A 27 0.17 -7.62 22.27
N GLU A 28 0.35 -7.59 23.59
CA GLU A 28 1.34 -8.42 24.30
C GLU A 28 1.03 -9.92 24.26
N ALA A 29 -0.25 -10.29 24.06
CA ALA A 29 -0.66 -11.68 23.91
C ALA A 29 -0.41 -12.24 22.49
N SER A 30 -0.15 -11.36 21.53
CA SER A 30 0.02 -11.69 20.12
C SER A 30 1.48 -12.04 19.77
N GLY A 31 1.70 -12.86 18.74
CA GLY A 31 3.05 -13.09 18.22
C GLY A 31 3.68 -11.80 17.68
N ASN A 32 4.96 -11.54 17.96
CA ASN A 32 5.64 -10.24 17.72
C ASN A 32 4.94 -9.04 18.42
N PRO A 33 4.83 -9.03 19.76
CA PRO A 33 4.23 -7.94 20.53
C PRO A 33 4.77 -6.56 20.18
N GLY A 34 3.89 -5.56 20.22
CA GLY A 34 4.24 -4.14 20.05
C GLY A 34 4.60 -3.74 18.62
N THR A 35 4.71 -4.68 17.68
CA THR A 35 5.00 -4.38 16.27
C THR A 35 3.74 -3.95 15.51
N TRP A 36 3.94 -3.18 14.44
CA TRP A 36 2.89 -2.68 13.55
C TRP A 36 2.77 -3.55 12.31
N GLY A 37 1.63 -4.19 12.13
CA GLY A 37 1.36 -5.18 11.09
C GLY A 37 0.15 -4.86 10.23
N LEU A 38 -0.01 -5.64 9.16
CA LEU A 38 -1.25 -5.69 8.39
C LEU A 38 -2.31 -6.43 9.20
N PRO A 39 -3.60 -6.11 9.01
CA PRO A 39 -4.64 -7.05 9.38
C PRO A 39 -4.47 -8.37 8.60
N GLY A 40 -4.58 -9.50 9.28
CA GLY A 40 -4.49 -10.83 8.68
C GLY A 40 -3.80 -11.89 9.52
N GLY A 41 -4.09 -13.15 9.21
CA GLY A 41 -3.68 -14.30 10.01
C GLY A 41 -3.27 -15.52 9.19
N ASN A 42 -3.35 -16.69 9.82
CA ASN A 42 -3.08 -17.97 9.15
C ASN A 42 -4.34 -18.43 8.41
N ALA A 43 -4.16 -19.17 7.31
CA ALA A 43 -5.29 -19.83 6.67
C ALA A 43 -5.85 -20.91 7.59
N ASP A 44 -7.18 -20.95 7.71
CA ASP A 44 -7.91 -22.01 8.39
C ASP A 44 -8.36 -23.09 7.39
N ALA A 45 -8.64 -24.30 7.88
CA ALA A 45 -9.30 -25.33 7.07
C ALA A 45 -10.67 -24.88 6.55
N ALA A 46 -11.38 -24.03 7.30
CA ALA A 46 -12.67 -23.45 6.92
C ALA A 46 -12.57 -22.53 5.69
N ASP A 47 -11.39 -21.94 5.42
CA ASP A 47 -11.18 -21.07 4.26
C ASP A 47 -11.02 -21.88 2.95
N ALA A 48 -11.05 -23.23 3.01
CA ALA A 48 -10.96 -24.13 1.87
C ALA A 48 -9.78 -23.88 0.90
N GLY A 49 -8.74 -23.18 1.37
CA GLY A 49 -7.58 -22.77 0.58
C GLY A 49 -7.73 -21.44 -0.16
N ASP A 50 -8.86 -20.73 -0.01
CA ASP A 50 -9.04 -19.38 -0.52
C ASP A 50 -8.37 -18.36 0.40
N LEU A 51 -7.23 -17.82 -0.06
CA LEU A 51 -6.44 -16.87 0.72
C LEU A 51 -7.05 -15.48 0.78
N LEU A 52 -7.90 -15.10 -0.19
CA LEU A 52 -8.60 -13.82 -0.11
C LEU A 52 -9.67 -13.91 0.97
N ASP A 53 -10.41 -15.01 1.04
CA ASP A 53 -11.37 -15.25 2.11
C ASP A 53 -10.69 -15.28 3.48
N THR A 54 -9.52 -15.94 3.62
CA THR A 54 -8.69 -15.84 4.84
C THR A 54 -8.39 -14.37 5.18
N ALA A 55 -7.85 -13.60 4.24
CA ALA A 55 -7.46 -12.20 4.51
C ALA A 55 -8.67 -11.33 4.92
N MET A 56 -9.81 -11.53 4.26
CA MET A 56 -11.04 -10.77 4.51
C MET A 56 -11.71 -11.19 5.81
N ARG A 57 -11.68 -12.48 6.20
CA ARG A 57 -12.18 -12.97 7.47
C ARG A 57 -11.37 -12.40 8.63
N GLU A 58 -10.05 -12.60 8.61
CA GLU A 58 -9.13 -12.12 9.64
C GLU A 58 -9.23 -10.60 9.82
N ALA A 59 -9.25 -9.84 8.71
CA ALA A 59 -9.40 -8.39 8.80
C ALA A 59 -10.75 -7.97 9.39
N ARG A 60 -11.84 -8.71 9.18
CA ARG A 60 -13.12 -8.43 9.87
C ARG A 60 -13.05 -8.74 11.35
N GLU A 61 -12.41 -9.84 11.74
CA GLU A 61 -12.25 -10.23 13.15
C GLU A 61 -11.40 -9.21 13.91
N GLU A 62 -10.34 -8.67 13.30
CA GLU A 62 -9.40 -7.73 13.91
C GLU A 62 -9.88 -6.27 13.87
N LEU A 63 -10.70 -5.88 12.88
CA LEU A 63 -11.16 -4.50 12.69
C LEU A 63 -12.64 -4.30 13.06
N GLY A 64 -13.38 -5.37 13.32
CA GLY A 64 -14.84 -5.41 13.48
C GLY A 64 -15.58 -5.28 12.14
N GLN A 65 -15.28 -4.23 11.38
CA GLN A 65 -15.82 -4.00 10.05
C GLN A 65 -14.75 -3.50 9.08
N LEU A 66 -14.85 -3.88 7.81
CA LEU A 66 -14.00 -3.34 6.76
C LEU A 66 -14.48 -1.95 6.33
N PRO A 67 -13.58 -1.05 5.88
CA PRO A 67 -13.99 0.23 5.34
C PRO A 67 -14.87 0.04 4.09
N ALA A 68 -15.86 0.92 3.91
CA ALA A 68 -16.73 0.91 2.75
C ALA A 68 -15.94 1.16 1.44
N GLY A 69 -16.39 0.55 0.34
CA GLY A 69 -15.77 0.72 -0.97
C GLY A 69 -14.39 0.08 -1.11
N LEU A 70 -14.02 -0.87 -0.24
CA LEU A 70 -12.78 -1.62 -0.34
C LEU A 70 -12.73 -2.41 -1.66
N GLN A 71 -11.69 -2.16 -2.45
CA GLN A 71 -11.43 -2.84 -3.71
C GLN A 71 -10.05 -3.48 -3.69
N VAL A 72 -9.97 -4.79 -3.98
CA VAL A 72 -8.71 -5.49 -4.14
C VAL A 72 -8.12 -5.19 -5.51
N LEU A 73 -6.87 -4.73 -5.53
CA LEU A 73 -6.13 -4.33 -6.73
C LEU A 73 -5.18 -5.43 -7.23
N GLY A 74 -4.71 -6.28 -6.33
CA GLY A 74 -3.75 -7.34 -6.65
C GLY A 74 -3.22 -8.03 -5.40
N GLN A 75 -2.17 -8.83 -5.56
CA GLN A 75 -1.56 -9.54 -4.44
C GLN A 75 -0.05 -9.68 -4.58
N VAL A 76 0.64 -9.74 -3.43
CA VAL A 76 2.06 -10.02 -3.31
C VAL A 76 2.27 -11.24 -2.44
N LEU A 77 2.97 -12.24 -2.96
CA LEU A 77 3.43 -13.35 -2.13
C LEU A 77 4.73 -12.96 -1.42
N THR A 78 4.70 -12.91 -0.09
CA THR A 78 5.90 -12.83 0.74
C THR A 78 6.30 -14.23 1.21
N ARG A 79 7.60 -14.51 1.24
CA ARG A 79 8.15 -15.77 1.76
C ARG A 79 9.09 -15.49 2.93
N ARG A 80 8.93 -16.22 4.03
CA ARG A 80 9.71 -16.02 5.28
C ARG A 80 10.19 -17.33 5.91
N GLY A 81 11.17 -17.21 6.80
CA GLY A 81 11.74 -18.33 7.59
C GLY A 81 13.06 -18.87 7.02
N LYS A 82 13.73 -19.73 7.80
CA LYS A 82 15.08 -20.26 7.49
C LYS A 82 15.17 -20.97 6.13
N ALA A 83 14.04 -21.46 5.61
CA ALA A 83 13.93 -22.07 4.28
C ALA A 83 12.74 -21.55 3.45
N LEU A 84 12.31 -20.29 3.65
CA LEU A 84 11.16 -19.70 2.94
C LEU A 84 9.84 -20.48 3.08
N GLN A 85 9.76 -21.29 4.13
CA GLN A 85 8.67 -22.24 4.40
C GLN A 85 7.36 -21.59 4.89
N LYS A 86 7.38 -20.30 5.19
CA LYS A 86 6.18 -19.52 5.53
C LYS A 86 5.79 -18.68 4.32
N ARG A 87 4.63 -18.98 3.74
CA ARG A 87 4.04 -18.20 2.65
C ARG A 87 2.96 -17.30 3.22
N TYR A 88 3.04 -16.02 2.89
CA TYR A 88 2.04 -15.06 3.33
C TYR A 88 1.66 -14.16 2.17
N THR A 89 0.42 -14.30 1.70
CA THR A 89 -0.12 -13.53 0.57
C THR A 89 -0.73 -12.24 1.09
N VAL A 90 -0.21 -11.11 0.62
CA VAL A 90 -0.73 -9.79 0.93
C VAL A 90 -1.60 -9.34 -0.22
N PHE A 91 -2.89 -9.16 0.01
CA PHE A 91 -3.77 -8.53 -0.97
C PHE A 91 -3.68 -7.01 -0.81
N VAL A 92 -3.36 -6.32 -1.90
CA VAL A 92 -3.33 -4.86 -1.95
C VAL A 92 -4.75 -4.40 -2.23
N ALA A 93 -5.30 -3.57 -1.36
CA ALA A 93 -6.64 -3.03 -1.49
C ALA A 93 -6.60 -1.51 -1.40
N ALA A 94 -7.54 -0.85 -2.08
CA ALA A 94 -7.75 0.58 -1.95
C ALA A 94 -9.16 0.88 -1.43
N ILE A 95 -9.31 2.01 -0.74
CA ILE A 95 -10.61 2.55 -0.34
C ILE A 95 -10.70 4.02 -0.78
N PRO A 96 -11.93 4.55 -0.98
CA PRO A 96 -12.12 5.99 -1.21
C PRO A 96 -11.68 6.84 0.00
N GLY A 97 -11.22 8.07 -0.26
CA GLY A 97 -10.87 9.03 0.80
C GLY A 97 -12.01 9.33 1.77
N SER A 98 -13.25 9.39 1.26
CA SER A 98 -14.46 9.55 2.08
C SER A 98 -14.65 8.40 3.07
N SER A 99 -14.33 7.17 2.66
CA SER A 99 -14.36 6.01 3.56
C SER A 99 -13.33 6.13 4.67
N ARG A 100 -12.12 6.60 4.38
CA ARG A 100 -11.07 6.82 5.39
C ARG A 100 -11.50 7.83 6.45
N ALA A 101 -12.07 8.97 6.03
CA ALA A 101 -12.42 10.06 6.95
C ALA A 101 -13.42 9.65 8.04
N GLY A 102 -14.32 8.71 7.74
CA GLY A 102 -15.31 8.19 8.69
C GLY A 102 -14.95 6.84 9.33
N TYR A 103 -13.78 6.28 9.02
CA TYR A 103 -13.43 4.92 9.44
C TYR A 103 -12.69 4.89 10.78
N SER A 104 -13.27 4.18 11.74
CA SER A 104 -12.65 3.84 13.01
C SER A 104 -12.80 2.32 13.26
N PRO A 105 -11.73 1.53 13.15
CA PRO A 105 -11.71 0.13 13.56
C PRO A 105 -12.23 -0.09 14.98
N GLN A 106 -12.92 -1.21 15.18
CA GLN A 106 -13.19 -1.79 16.50
C GLN A 106 -12.24 -2.96 16.69
N LEU A 107 -11.12 -2.72 17.37
CA LEU A 107 -10.08 -3.74 17.54
C LEU A 107 -10.51 -4.83 18.51
N ASN A 108 -10.11 -6.06 18.21
CA ASN A 108 -10.17 -7.18 19.15
C ASN A 108 -8.91 -7.21 20.06
N ASP A 109 -8.85 -8.18 20.98
CA ASP A 109 -7.78 -8.31 21.98
C ASP A 109 -6.37 -8.60 21.39
N GLU A 110 -6.29 -8.93 20.10
CA GLU A 110 -5.00 -9.15 19.43
C GLU A 110 -4.25 -7.86 19.13
N HIS A 111 -4.94 -6.71 19.18
CA HIS A 111 -4.41 -5.41 18.78
C HIS A 111 -4.75 -4.32 19.81
N THR A 112 -3.83 -3.38 20.01
CA THR A 112 -3.96 -2.31 21.02
C THR A 112 -4.07 -0.92 20.43
N ASP A 113 -3.72 -0.74 19.16
CA ASP A 113 -3.74 0.56 18.47
C ASP A 113 -3.85 0.34 16.95
N TRP A 114 -4.26 1.36 16.21
CA TRP A 114 -4.32 1.36 14.75
C TRP A 114 -3.97 2.74 14.21
N ARG A 115 -3.32 2.79 13.04
CA ARG A 115 -2.94 4.05 12.41
C ARG A 115 -2.97 3.95 10.89
N TRP A 116 -3.36 5.05 10.26
CA TRP A 116 -3.01 5.30 8.87
C TRP A 116 -1.58 5.83 8.81
N THR A 117 -0.67 5.07 8.19
CA THR A 117 0.74 5.41 8.06
C THR A 117 1.05 5.75 6.61
N ASP A 118 1.75 6.85 6.37
CA ASP A 118 2.24 7.20 5.04
C ASP A 118 3.12 6.06 4.46
N LEU A 119 2.90 5.70 3.20
CA LEU A 119 3.66 4.64 2.52
C LEU A 119 5.16 4.97 2.45
N ALA A 120 5.52 6.25 2.39
CA ALA A 120 6.90 6.75 2.49
C ALA A 120 7.51 6.42 3.86
N HIS A 121 6.76 6.65 4.93
CA HIS A 121 7.20 6.34 6.29
C HIS A 121 7.35 4.83 6.48
N ALA A 122 6.40 4.04 5.96
CA ALA A 122 6.50 2.58 5.99
C ALA A 122 7.74 2.08 5.22
N ALA A 123 8.02 2.64 4.04
CA ALA A 123 9.23 2.34 3.26
C ALA A 123 10.52 2.72 4.01
N ALA A 124 10.58 3.92 4.58
CA ALA A 124 11.72 4.39 5.36
C ALA A 124 11.99 3.49 6.59
N LEU A 125 10.95 3.15 7.36
CA LEU A 125 11.06 2.27 8.54
C LEU A 125 11.45 0.83 8.15
N ALA A 126 11.11 0.38 6.95
CA ALA A 126 11.49 -0.92 6.43
C ALA A 126 12.96 -0.97 5.96
N GLY A 127 13.61 0.19 5.78
CA GLY A 127 14.96 0.30 5.23
C GLY A 127 15.02 0.24 3.70
N GLY A 128 13.90 0.49 3.01
CA GLY A 128 13.83 0.55 1.55
C GLY A 128 14.08 1.97 1.00
N THR A 129 14.55 2.05 -0.26
CA THR A 129 14.58 3.27 -1.10
C THR A 129 13.64 3.13 -2.31
N HIS A 130 13.33 4.23 -2.99
CA HIS A 130 11.96 4.59 -3.38
C HIS A 130 11.48 4.27 -4.81
N PRO A 131 10.35 3.54 -4.95
CA PRO A 131 9.33 3.79 -6.01
C PRO A 131 7.90 4.09 -5.51
N LEU A 132 7.57 3.77 -4.25
CA LEU A 132 6.21 3.93 -3.67
C LEU A 132 5.73 5.38 -3.42
N LEU A 133 6.57 6.40 -3.61
CA LEU A 133 6.33 7.79 -3.17
C LEU A 133 5.39 8.47 -4.13
N HIS A 134 5.51 8.05 -5.39
CA HIS A 134 4.69 8.51 -6.50
C HIS A 134 3.33 7.81 -6.49
N ALA A 135 3.28 6.53 -6.10
CA ALA A 135 2.07 5.74 -6.03
C ALA A 135 1.15 6.14 -4.87
N ALA A 136 1.74 6.63 -3.77
CA ALA A 136 1.04 6.99 -2.56
C ALA A 136 -0.07 8.02 -2.82
N ASN A 137 0.25 9.19 -3.37
CA ASN A 137 -0.73 10.26 -3.55
C ASN A 137 -1.77 10.01 -4.66
N ALA A 138 -1.69 8.90 -5.41
CA ALA A 138 -2.49 8.65 -6.62
C ALA A 138 -3.63 7.63 -6.41
N ALA A 139 -3.40 6.55 -5.65
CA ALA A 139 -4.45 5.59 -5.26
C ALA A 139 -5.65 6.29 -4.58
N ALA A 140 -5.31 7.33 -3.82
CA ALA A 140 -6.13 8.43 -3.33
C ALA A 140 -7.32 8.82 -4.23
N ALA A 141 -7.00 9.22 -5.46
CA ALA A 141 -7.90 9.94 -6.35
C ALA A 141 -8.65 8.97 -7.26
N ALA A 142 -8.02 7.83 -7.60
CA ALA A 142 -8.64 6.79 -8.41
C ALA A 142 -9.80 6.10 -7.68
N ALA A 143 -9.64 5.78 -6.38
CA ALA A 143 -10.72 5.18 -5.58
C ALA A 143 -11.88 6.15 -5.34
N ALA A 144 -11.59 7.45 -5.19
CA ALA A 144 -12.63 8.49 -5.12
C ALA A 144 -13.41 8.61 -6.44
N SER A 145 -12.73 8.47 -7.59
CA SER A 145 -13.35 8.52 -8.91
C SER A 145 -14.23 7.29 -9.19
N ALA A 146 -13.77 6.09 -8.82
CA ALA A 146 -14.54 4.85 -8.99
C ALA A 146 -15.82 4.80 -8.12
N ALA A 147 -15.77 5.37 -6.91
CA ALA A 147 -16.95 5.50 -6.05
C ALA A 147 -17.96 6.54 -6.56
N ALA A 148 -17.50 7.55 -7.30
CA ALA A 148 -18.37 8.53 -7.95
C ALA A 148 -19.05 7.95 -9.21
N GLU A 149 -18.35 7.12 -9.99
CA GLU A 149 -18.94 6.50 -11.20
C GLU A 149 -19.93 5.36 -10.91
N ALA A 150 -19.83 4.72 -9.74
CA ALA A 150 -20.85 3.76 -9.28
C ALA A 150 -22.18 4.43 -8.84
N ALA A 151 -22.22 5.78 -8.78
CA ALA A 151 -23.37 6.56 -8.33
C ALA A 151 -24.10 7.33 -9.45
N GLU A 152 -23.68 7.24 -10.72
CA GLU A 152 -24.26 8.01 -11.83
C GLU A 152 -24.74 7.12 -12.99
N PRO A 153 -25.96 7.33 -13.54
CA PRO A 153 -26.41 6.68 -14.76
C PRO A 153 -25.97 7.47 -16.01
N GLY A 154 -25.00 6.91 -16.74
CA GLY A 154 -24.83 6.98 -18.21
C GLY A 154 -24.67 8.35 -18.89
N ALA A 155 -23.49 8.60 -19.49
CA ALA A 155 -23.37 9.32 -20.76
C ALA A 155 -22.09 8.94 -21.52
N ASP A 156 -22.29 8.60 -22.79
CA ASP A 156 -21.35 8.30 -23.86
C ASP A 156 -20.64 9.56 -24.41
N ASN A 157 -19.36 9.44 -24.80
CA ASN A 157 -18.85 9.87 -26.12
C ASN A 157 -17.31 9.72 -26.27
N GLY A 158 -16.91 8.73 -27.08
CA GLY A 158 -16.13 8.90 -28.33
C GLY A 158 -14.80 9.69 -28.41
N ALA A 159 -13.72 8.92 -28.65
CA ALA A 159 -12.71 9.05 -29.73
C ALA A 159 -11.43 9.92 -29.58
N ALA A 160 -10.27 9.26 -29.84
CA ALA A 160 -8.93 9.79 -30.15
C ALA A 160 -8.71 9.89 -31.69
N PRO A 161 -7.56 10.41 -32.25
CA PRO A 161 -6.25 9.72 -32.26
C PRO A 161 -4.95 10.60 -32.32
N GLU A 162 -3.79 9.91 -32.42
CA GLU A 162 -2.35 10.24 -32.21
C GLU A 162 -1.56 10.99 -33.37
N PRO A 163 -0.20 10.83 -33.58
CA PRO A 163 0.98 11.47 -32.94
C PRO A 163 2.03 12.09 -33.93
N HIS A 164 3.16 12.67 -33.46
CA HIS A 164 4.34 13.03 -34.30
C HIS A 164 5.72 12.75 -33.65
N HIS A 165 6.73 12.55 -34.51
CA HIS A 165 8.04 11.86 -34.39
C HIS A 165 9.27 12.63 -33.81
N GLY A 166 10.27 11.86 -33.33
CA GLY A 166 11.75 12.08 -33.52
C GLY A 166 12.57 12.61 -32.31
N HIS A 167 13.88 12.39 -32.10
CA HIS A 167 14.92 11.40 -32.47
C HIS A 167 16.19 11.70 -31.60
N HIS A 168 16.92 10.66 -31.17
CA HIS A 168 18.38 10.55 -30.86
C HIS A 168 19.07 11.20 -29.63
N GLY A 169 19.92 10.38 -28.96
CA GLY A 169 21.04 10.83 -28.10
C GLY A 169 21.76 9.71 -27.34
N HIS A 170 23.07 9.54 -27.58
CA HIS A 170 23.97 8.51 -27.02
C HIS A 170 24.32 8.67 -25.53
N GLY A 171 24.74 7.57 -24.90
CA GLY A 171 24.98 7.46 -23.47
C GLY A 171 26.37 7.83 -22.95
N HIS A 172 26.44 7.96 -21.63
CA HIS A 172 27.63 7.73 -20.80
C HIS A 172 27.19 7.27 -19.41
N ALA A 173 27.86 6.24 -18.88
CA ALA A 173 27.61 5.67 -17.56
C ALA A 173 28.18 6.56 -16.45
N HIS A 174 27.33 7.41 -15.90
CA HIS A 174 27.34 7.87 -14.51
C HIS A 174 25.90 7.65 -14.01
N GLY A 175 25.72 7.37 -12.70
CA GLY A 175 24.41 7.07 -12.11
C GLY A 175 23.30 7.89 -12.75
N SER A 176 22.26 7.23 -13.24
CA SER A 176 21.39 7.78 -14.28
C SER A 176 20.78 9.10 -13.78
N PRO A 177 20.55 10.11 -14.64
CA PRO A 177 19.79 11.30 -14.25
C PRO A 177 18.46 10.94 -13.59
N ALA A 178 17.88 9.79 -13.98
CA ALA A 178 16.72 9.18 -13.33
C ALA A 178 16.96 8.77 -11.87
N ASP A 179 18.15 8.26 -11.52
CA ASP A 179 18.51 7.86 -10.16
C ASP A 179 18.73 9.08 -9.25
N ALA A 180 19.38 10.13 -9.77
CA ALA A 180 19.59 11.39 -9.04
C ALA A 180 18.26 12.15 -8.85
N MET A 181 17.42 12.20 -9.88
CA MET A 181 16.09 12.82 -9.82
C MET A 181 15.15 12.01 -8.92
N ALA A 182 15.24 10.68 -8.92
CA ALA A 182 14.54 9.81 -7.97
C ALA A 182 14.98 10.04 -6.52
N ALA A 183 16.28 10.24 -6.28
CA ALA A 183 16.80 10.57 -4.93
C ALA A 183 16.32 11.95 -4.45
N GLU A 184 16.24 12.94 -5.33
CA GLU A 184 15.76 14.30 -5.01
C GLU A 184 14.23 14.35 -4.78
N LEU A 185 13.46 13.60 -5.57
CA LEU A 185 12.02 13.40 -5.37
C LEU A 185 11.71 12.60 -4.11
N THR A 186 12.58 11.64 -3.77
CA THR A 186 12.54 10.89 -2.51
C THR A 186 12.71 11.81 -1.30
N ALA A 187 13.71 12.69 -1.36
CA ALA A 187 13.92 13.70 -0.33
C ALA A 187 12.72 14.67 -0.25
N GLY A 188 12.12 15.05 -1.38
CA GLY A 188 11.00 15.99 -1.44
C GLY A 188 9.71 15.50 -0.79
N ALA A 189 9.29 14.26 -1.01
CA ALA A 189 8.06 13.75 -0.38
C ALA A 189 8.27 13.17 1.03
N VAL A 190 9.47 12.71 1.39
CA VAL A 190 9.82 12.51 2.80
C VAL A 190 9.86 13.86 3.55
N ALA A 191 10.32 14.94 2.91
CA ALA A 191 10.27 16.28 3.50
C ALA A 191 8.83 16.80 3.68
N ALA A 192 7.90 16.44 2.79
CA ALA A 192 6.48 16.77 2.93
C ALA A 192 5.77 15.96 4.03
N ALA A 193 6.11 14.67 4.18
CA ALA A 193 5.54 13.79 5.20
C ALA A 193 6.18 13.97 6.60
N GLY A 194 7.36 14.58 6.69
CA GLY A 194 8.15 14.67 7.92
C GLY A 194 8.85 13.34 8.26
N PRO A 195 9.58 13.26 9.39
CA PRO A 195 10.23 12.02 9.80
C PRO A 195 9.20 10.94 10.15
N PRO A 196 9.50 9.65 9.93
CA PRO A 196 8.61 8.58 10.32
C PRO A 196 8.42 8.54 11.85
N PRO A 197 7.27 8.05 12.36
CA PRO A 197 7.02 7.96 13.79
C PRO A 197 8.08 7.10 14.49
N ALA A 198 8.73 7.67 15.51
CA ALA A 198 9.83 7.00 16.21
C ALA A 198 9.37 5.79 17.06
N ASP A 199 8.09 5.71 17.40
CA ASP A 199 7.48 4.64 18.20
C ASP A 199 7.07 3.42 17.35
N MET A 200 7.31 3.46 16.04
CA MET A 200 6.75 2.51 15.10
C MET A 200 7.75 1.45 14.65
N VAL A 201 7.68 0.28 15.29
CA VAL A 201 8.46 -0.90 14.88
C VAL A 201 7.61 -1.78 13.95
N LEU A 202 8.01 -1.88 12.68
CA LEU A 202 7.27 -2.66 11.69
C LEU A 202 7.38 -4.18 11.91
N HIS A 203 6.25 -4.88 11.79
CA HIS A 203 6.18 -6.33 11.73
C HIS A 203 6.96 -6.86 10.52
N PRO A 204 7.60 -8.06 10.57
CA PRO A 204 8.49 -8.46 9.49
C PRO A 204 7.80 -8.74 8.14
N VAL A 205 6.46 -8.90 8.07
CA VAL A 205 5.75 -8.92 6.76
C VAL A 205 5.86 -7.55 6.11
N VAL A 206 5.50 -6.50 6.86
CA VAL A 206 5.53 -5.12 6.39
C VAL A 206 6.94 -4.72 6.01
N ARG A 207 7.95 -5.07 6.83
CA ARG A 207 9.36 -4.83 6.48
C ARG A 207 9.78 -5.46 5.15
N ILE A 208 9.35 -6.69 4.86
CA ILE A 208 9.69 -7.36 3.58
C ILE A 208 8.94 -6.74 2.41
N LEU A 209 7.66 -6.41 2.65
CA LEU A 209 6.79 -5.80 1.66
C LEU A 209 7.35 -4.45 1.19
N PHE A 210 7.80 -3.61 2.13
CA PHE A 210 8.25 -2.25 1.87
C PHE A 210 9.78 -2.08 1.74
N GLY A 211 10.57 -3.02 2.26
CA GLY A 211 12.05 -2.94 2.28
C GLY A 211 12.76 -3.92 1.35
N GLY A 212 12.02 -4.74 0.59
CA GLY A 212 12.57 -5.75 -0.31
C GLY A 212 12.21 -5.53 -1.79
N GLY A 213 12.46 -6.56 -2.62
CA GLY A 213 12.16 -6.57 -4.06
C GLY A 213 10.67 -6.54 -4.44
N HIS A 214 9.78 -6.29 -3.46
CA HIS A 214 8.34 -6.14 -3.69
C HIS A 214 7.92 -4.67 -3.85
N ALA A 215 8.78 -3.71 -3.54
CA ALA A 215 8.47 -2.29 -3.63
C ALA A 215 8.04 -1.88 -5.06
N GLU A 216 8.70 -2.41 -6.08
CA GLU A 216 8.33 -2.19 -7.49
C GLU A 216 6.98 -2.82 -7.84
N ALA A 217 6.74 -4.05 -7.41
CA ALA A 217 5.47 -4.74 -7.65
C ALA A 217 4.30 -3.98 -7.00
N LEU A 218 4.50 -3.48 -5.77
CA LEU A 218 3.54 -2.62 -5.08
C LEU A 218 3.31 -1.31 -5.83
N ALA A 219 4.37 -0.65 -6.28
CA ALA A 219 4.26 0.59 -7.04
C ALA A 219 3.53 0.40 -8.38
N ALA A 220 3.64 -0.78 -9.01
CA ALA A 220 2.94 -1.11 -10.25
C ALA A 220 1.45 -1.44 -10.05
N MET A 221 1.06 -1.98 -8.88
CA MET A 221 -0.35 -2.27 -8.56
C MET A 221 -1.11 -1.04 -8.09
N LEU A 222 -0.41 -0.11 -7.46
CA LEU A 222 -0.98 1.17 -7.09
C LEU A 222 -1.04 2.05 -8.35
N PRO A 223 -2.16 2.72 -8.63
CA PRO A 223 -2.34 3.45 -9.88
C PRO A 223 -1.27 4.56 -10.04
N PRO A 224 -0.75 4.79 -11.26
CA PRO A 224 0.24 5.81 -11.52
C PRO A 224 -0.32 7.22 -11.30
N SER A 225 0.51 8.11 -10.76
CA SER A 225 0.16 9.51 -10.51
C SER A 225 -0.12 10.27 -11.80
N VAL A 226 -1.33 10.83 -11.94
CA VAL A 226 -1.53 11.96 -12.83
C VAL A 226 -1.12 13.21 -12.04
N GLY A 227 0.05 13.75 -12.36
CA GLY A 227 0.45 15.04 -11.81
C GLY A 227 -0.53 16.12 -12.26
N SER A 228 -0.98 16.98 -11.34
CA SER A 228 -1.34 18.33 -11.72
C SER A 228 -1.05 19.33 -10.59
N PRO A 229 -0.47 20.49 -10.93
CA PRO A 229 -0.07 21.49 -9.96
C PRO A 229 -1.32 22.23 -9.48
N VAL A 230 -1.68 22.12 -8.21
CA VAL A 230 -2.52 23.14 -7.60
C VAL A 230 -1.64 24.36 -7.41
N LYS A 231 -1.66 25.25 -8.41
CA LYS A 231 -1.16 26.62 -8.30
C LYS A 231 -1.88 27.24 -7.10
N ALA A 232 -1.13 27.58 -6.05
CA ALA A 232 -1.64 28.33 -4.92
C ALA A 232 -2.31 29.61 -5.45
N ALA A 233 -3.63 29.70 -5.33
CA ALA A 233 -4.33 30.95 -5.54
C ALA A 233 -3.91 31.89 -4.42
N GLN A 234 -3.14 32.93 -4.76
CA GLN A 234 -2.96 34.07 -3.88
C GLN A 234 -4.34 34.73 -3.67
N PRO A 235 -4.72 35.09 -2.43
CA PRO A 235 -5.92 35.88 -2.23
C PRO A 235 -5.74 37.27 -2.86
N PRO A 236 -6.82 37.87 -3.40
CA PRO A 236 -6.74 39.22 -3.95
C PRO A 236 -6.32 40.21 -2.87
N SER A 237 -5.29 41.00 -3.16
CA SER A 237 -4.92 42.14 -2.34
C SER A 237 -6.10 43.11 -2.27
N SER A 238 -6.48 43.51 -1.05
CA SER A 238 -7.47 44.57 -0.79
C SER A 238 -6.91 45.94 -1.15
#